data_AF-A0A7D9D3H6-F1
#
_entry.id   AF-A0A7D9D3H6-F1
#
_cell.length_a   1.000
_cell.length_b   1.000
_cell.length_c   1.000
_cell.angle_alpha   90.00
_cell.angle_beta   90.00
_cell.angle_gamma   90.00
#
_symmetry.space_group_name_H-M   'P 1'
#
loop_
_entity.id
_entity.type
_entity.pdbx_description
1 polymer ?
#
loop_
_entity_poly.entity_id
_entity_poly.type
_entity_poly.pdbx_seq_one_letter_code
_entity_poly.pdbx_strand_id
1 'polypeptide(L)'
;MKSPIILTIAIVVLAVAAVPFIYFNSVAADSSLVAAEFSRLEKSANENAQDWLRLAGDARDAEQLEIATKSLNYASSYGLSPIQAGIEKARILVASNDPAGATTALQNVFAAGFTGVGVLTNDPLIKTLQGRKDYDELVQTMSVQAYPCAHQQGFQDFDFWIGEWEVHLANGTLAGSNIIEPVERGCALTEHWTSANGGTGMSINYLDRASNEWVQIWNAEGGSQIIIRGGLTDDGMAMAGYINDVGNGTTAPFRGHWTPLPDGQVRQYFEQSNDGGNTWVPWFEGFYTRKNK
;
A
#
# COMPACT_ATOMS: atom_id res chain seq x y z
N MET A 1 -58.61 27.10 59.97
CA MET A 1 -58.11 28.10 59.00
C MET A 1 -57.25 27.36 57.98
N LYS A 2 -57.56 27.52 56.69
CA LYS A 2 -57.02 26.72 55.59
C LYS A 2 -55.60 27.20 55.19
N SER A 3 -54.65 26.28 55.13
CA SER A 3 -53.34 26.48 54.47
C SER A 3 -53.39 25.90 53.05
N PRO A 4 -52.75 26.54 52.05
CA PRO A 4 -52.62 25.96 50.72
C PRO A 4 -51.41 25.02 50.65
N ILE A 5 -51.59 23.96 49.88
CA ILE A 5 -50.65 22.90 49.52
C ILE A 5 -49.79 23.42 48.36
N ILE A 6 -48.47 23.34 48.47
CA ILE A 6 -47.55 23.45 47.33
C ILE A 6 -46.85 22.09 47.18
N LEU A 7 -47.07 21.48 46.03
CA LEU A 7 -46.60 20.18 45.59
C LEU A 7 -45.17 20.32 45.06
N THR A 8 -44.17 19.72 45.72
CA THR A 8 -42.80 19.65 45.18
C THR A 8 -42.58 18.26 44.60
N ILE A 9 -42.33 18.22 43.29
CA ILE A 9 -42.14 17.02 42.47
C ILE A 9 -40.78 16.39 42.80
N ALA A 10 -40.79 15.07 43.02
CA ALA A 10 -39.60 14.25 43.25
C ALA A 10 -38.79 14.07 41.96
N ILE A 11 -37.48 14.31 42.02
CA ILE A 11 -36.52 13.83 41.02
C ILE A 11 -35.79 12.64 41.66
N VAL A 12 -36.18 11.43 41.24
CA VAL A 12 -35.46 10.19 41.55
C VAL A 12 -34.27 10.11 40.61
N VAL A 13 -33.07 10.29 41.14
CA VAL A 13 -31.82 9.98 40.41
C VAL A 13 -31.63 8.47 40.46
N LEU A 14 -31.85 7.79 39.32
CA LEU A 14 -31.50 6.39 39.17
C LEU A 14 -29.97 6.27 39.15
N ALA A 15 -29.41 5.60 40.16
CA ALA A 15 -28.03 5.14 40.12
C ALA A 15 -27.92 3.98 39.11
N VAL A 16 -27.19 4.20 38.01
CA VAL A 16 -26.82 3.13 37.08
C VAL A 16 -25.67 2.34 37.71
N ALA A 17 -25.98 1.13 38.17
CA ALA A 17 -24.95 0.19 38.61
C ALA A 17 -24.12 -0.26 37.39
N ALA A 18 -22.80 -0.11 37.48
CA ALA A 18 -21.87 -0.58 36.46
C ALA A 18 -21.98 -2.10 36.29
N VAL A 19 -22.36 -2.54 35.09
CA VAL A 19 -22.27 -3.95 34.68
C VAL A 19 -20.79 -4.24 34.45
N PRO A 20 -20.19 -5.26 35.09
CA PRO A 20 -18.79 -5.59 34.82
C PRO A 20 -18.68 -6.08 33.38
N PHE A 21 -17.83 -5.40 32.60
CA PHE A 21 -17.38 -5.84 31.30
C PHE A 21 -16.78 -7.25 31.44
N ILE A 22 -17.51 -8.25 30.97
CA ILE A 22 -16.94 -9.57 30.73
C ILE A 22 -15.99 -9.40 29.56
N TYR A 23 -14.69 -9.34 29.86
CA TYR A 23 -13.66 -9.56 28.86
C TYR A 23 -13.91 -10.94 28.26
N PHE A 24 -14.35 -10.98 27.00
CA PHE A 24 -14.22 -12.17 26.17
C PHE A 24 -12.72 -12.39 25.95
N ASN A 25 -12.09 -13.14 26.86
CA ASN A 25 -10.85 -13.83 26.54
C ASN A 25 -11.15 -14.71 25.32
N SER A 26 -10.34 -14.60 24.26
CA SER A 26 -10.33 -15.57 23.19
C SER A 26 -10.19 -16.95 23.82
N VAL A 27 -11.24 -17.77 23.75
CA VAL A 27 -11.19 -19.16 24.19
C VAL A 27 -10.13 -19.82 23.32
N ALA A 28 -8.96 -20.10 23.89
CA ALA A 28 -8.06 -21.10 23.34
C ALA A 28 -8.92 -22.34 23.09
N ALA A 29 -8.99 -22.80 21.84
CA ALA A 29 -9.84 -23.92 21.49
C ALA A 29 -9.54 -25.08 22.45
N ASP A 30 -10.56 -25.50 23.22
CA ASP A 30 -10.39 -26.55 24.21
C ASP A 30 -9.86 -27.80 23.50
N SER A 31 -8.73 -28.32 23.97
CA SER A 31 -8.07 -29.53 23.45
C SER A 31 -9.02 -30.71 23.23
N SER A 32 -10.05 -30.84 24.07
CA SER A 32 -11.07 -31.89 23.95
C SER A 32 -12.01 -31.68 22.76
N LEU A 33 -12.29 -30.42 22.39
CA LEU A 33 -13.10 -30.06 21.23
C LEU A 33 -12.36 -30.33 19.92
N VAL A 34 -11.05 -30.06 19.88
CA VAL A 34 -10.21 -30.33 18.69
C VAL A 34 -10.20 -31.82 18.35
N ALA A 35 -9.97 -32.69 19.35
CA ALA A 35 -9.96 -34.14 19.13
C ALA A 35 -11.34 -34.70 18.73
N ALA A 36 -12.41 -34.17 19.31
CA ALA A 36 -13.78 -34.54 18.96
C ALA A 36 -14.13 -34.12 17.51
N GLU A 37 -13.74 -32.91 17.11
CA GLU A 37 -13.95 -32.40 15.75
C GLU A 37 -13.15 -33.19 14.72
N PHE A 38 -11.90 -33.54 15.02
CA PHE A 38 -11.10 -34.42 14.18
C PHE A 38 -11.80 -35.76 13.93
N SER A 39 -12.25 -36.41 15.01
CA SER A 39 -12.98 -37.68 14.94
C SER A 39 -14.31 -37.56 14.18
N ARG A 40 -14.95 -36.39 14.23
CA ARG A 40 -16.20 -36.10 13.51
C ARG A 40 -15.93 -35.96 12.01
N LEU A 41 -14.90 -35.22 11.62
CA LEU A 41 -14.52 -35.03 10.22
C LEU A 41 -14.05 -36.35 9.58
N GLU A 42 -13.29 -37.20 10.29
CA GLU A 42 -12.89 -38.51 9.76
C GLU A 42 -14.07 -39.44 9.43
N LYS A 43 -15.20 -39.27 10.12
CA LYS A 43 -16.42 -40.08 9.94
C LYS A 43 -17.44 -39.41 9.02
N SER A 44 -17.19 -38.17 8.62
CA SER A 44 -18.06 -37.44 7.72
C SER A 44 -17.94 -37.99 6.29
N ALA A 45 -18.95 -37.72 5.46
CA ALA A 45 -18.94 -38.05 4.04
C ALA A 45 -19.09 -36.81 3.13
N ASN A 46 -19.12 -35.60 3.74
CA ASN A 46 -19.42 -34.33 3.08
C ASN A 46 -18.38 -33.23 3.38
N GLU A 47 -17.25 -33.59 3.98
CA GLU A 47 -16.18 -32.67 4.32
C GLU A 47 -15.40 -32.22 3.08
N ASN A 48 -14.87 -31.01 3.16
CA ASN A 48 -14.04 -30.43 2.10
C ASN A 48 -12.69 -29.95 2.66
N ALA A 49 -11.80 -29.53 1.77
CA ALA A 49 -10.48 -29.03 2.12
C ALA A 49 -10.50 -27.89 3.17
N GLN A 50 -11.51 -27.02 3.17
CA GLN A 50 -11.60 -25.88 4.10
C GLN A 50 -12.01 -26.30 5.51
N ASP A 51 -12.83 -27.35 5.66
CA ASP A 51 -13.17 -27.89 6.99
C ASP A 51 -11.92 -28.42 7.70
N TRP A 52 -11.11 -29.18 6.96
CA TRP A 52 -9.83 -29.70 7.44
C TRP A 52 -8.78 -28.60 7.68
N LEU A 53 -8.72 -27.57 6.83
CA LEU A 53 -7.83 -26.43 7.03
C LEU A 53 -8.20 -25.63 8.29
N ARG A 54 -9.49 -25.39 8.52
CA ARG A 54 -9.96 -24.73 9.74
C ARG A 54 -9.55 -25.52 10.98
N LEU A 55 -9.78 -26.84 10.98
CA LEU A 55 -9.36 -27.70 12.08
C LEU A 55 -7.84 -27.69 12.27
N ALA A 56 -7.05 -27.62 11.20
CA ALA A 56 -5.60 -27.50 11.31
C ALA A 56 -5.19 -26.23 12.08
N GLY A 57 -5.81 -25.09 11.78
CA GLY A 57 -5.61 -23.84 12.49
C GLY A 57 -6.06 -23.90 13.96
N ASP A 58 -7.28 -24.40 14.21
CA ASP A 58 -7.82 -24.56 15.56
C ASP A 58 -6.92 -25.47 16.42
N ALA A 59 -6.44 -26.58 15.84
CA ALA A 59 -5.55 -27.52 16.51
C ALA A 59 -4.17 -26.92 16.78
N ARG A 60 -3.62 -26.12 15.85
CA ARG A 60 -2.36 -25.39 16.04
C ARG A 60 -2.49 -24.41 17.20
N ASP A 61 -3.56 -23.63 17.24
CA ASP A 61 -3.79 -22.62 18.27
C ASP A 61 -4.05 -23.25 19.66
N ALA A 62 -4.50 -24.51 19.68
CA ALA A 62 -4.63 -25.35 20.88
C ALA A 62 -3.36 -26.15 21.23
N GLU A 63 -2.22 -25.90 20.55
CA GLU A 63 -0.95 -26.63 20.70
C GLU A 63 -1.03 -28.15 20.42
N GLN A 64 -2.09 -28.60 19.76
CA GLN A 64 -2.29 -30.00 19.32
C GLN A 64 -1.64 -30.24 17.95
N LEU A 65 -0.32 -30.08 17.89
CA LEU A 65 0.46 -30.02 16.64
C LEU A 65 0.37 -31.29 15.78
N GLU A 66 0.19 -32.46 16.39
CA GLU A 66 -0.02 -33.71 15.66
C GLU A 66 -1.37 -33.70 14.91
N ILE A 67 -2.44 -33.24 15.58
CA ILE A 67 -3.77 -33.10 14.97
C ILE A 67 -3.74 -32.01 13.90
N ALA A 68 -3.04 -30.90 14.14
CA ALA A 68 -2.88 -29.83 13.16
C ALA A 68 -2.25 -30.35 11.87
N THR A 69 -1.15 -31.10 12.00
CA THR A 69 -0.43 -31.68 10.86
C THR A 69 -1.26 -32.71 10.10
N LYS A 70 -1.95 -33.62 10.81
CA LYS A 70 -2.85 -34.61 10.18
C LYS A 70 -4.01 -33.92 9.45
N SER A 71 -4.64 -32.94 10.08
CA SER A 71 -5.73 -32.16 9.48
C SER A 71 -5.28 -31.44 8.22
N LEU A 72 -4.08 -30.86 8.21
CA LEU A 72 -3.52 -30.21 7.02
C LEU A 72 -3.25 -31.19 5.86
N ASN A 73 -2.80 -32.41 6.19
CA ASN A 73 -2.61 -33.47 5.19
C ASN A 73 -3.94 -33.91 4.58
N TYR A 74 -5.00 -34.06 5.40
CA TYR A 74 -6.35 -34.27 4.90
C TYR A 74 -6.81 -33.10 4.03
N ALA A 75 -6.64 -31.85 4.47
CA ALA A 75 -7.01 -30.69 3.65
C ALA A 75 -6.37 -30.76 2.25
N SER A 76 -5.09 -31.11 2.20
CA SER A 76 -4.34 -31.30 0.96
C SER A 76 -4.89 -32.45 0.10
N SER A 77 -5.24 -33.59 0.70
CA SER A 77 -5.84 -34.73 -0.04
C SER A 77 -7.23 -34.42 -0.59
N TYR A 78 -7.95 -33.48 0.02
CA TYR A 78 -9.24 -32.95 -0.46
C TYR A 78 -9.07 -31.76 -1.43
N GLY A 79 -7.85 -31.51 -1.93
CA GLY A 79 -7.59 -30.52 -2.96
C GLY A 79 -7.28 -29.11 -2.47
N LEU A 80 -6.86 -28.93 -1.20
CA LEU A 80 -6.33 -27.65 -0.75
C LEU A 80 -5.12 -27.25 -1.62
N SER A 81 -5.08 -25.98 -2.03
CA SER A 81 -3.98 -25.51 -2.88
C SER A 81 -2.62 -25.65 -2.17
N PRO A 82 -1.52 -25.95 -2.90
CA PRO A 82 -0.19 -26.04 -2.30
C PRO A 82 0.26 -24.75 -1.59
N ILE A 83 -0.20 -23.59 -2.05
CA ILE A 83 0.07 -22.29 -1.43
C ILE A 83 -0.61 -22.20 -0.06
N GLN A 84 -1.91 -22.48 0.02
CA GLN A 84 -2.62 -22.47 1.30
C GLN A 84 -2.05 -23.51 2.26
N ALA A 85 -1.78 -24.73 1.77
CA ALA A 85 -1.21 -25.80 2.57
C ALA A 85 0.19 -25.43 3.08
N GLY A 86 1.04 -24.84 2.24
CA GLY A 86 2.41 -24.46 2.60
C GLY A 86 2.47 -23.32 3.61
N ILE A 87 1.59 -22.32 3.52
CA ILE A 87 1.50 -21.23 4.51
C ILE A 87 1.05 -21.78 5.86
N GLU A 88 0.02 -22.63 5.90
CA GLU A 88 -0.44 -23.24 7.15
C GLU A 88 0.63 -24.17 7.75
N LYS A 89 1.33 -24.94 6.90
CA LYS A 89 2.48 -25.74 7.33
C LYS A 89 3.56 -24.88 7.98
N ALA A 90 3.87 -23.71 7.43
CA ALA A 90 4.83 -22.80 8.02
C ALA A 90 4.39 -22.32 9.41
N ARG A 91 3.10 -22.00 9.60
CA ARG A 91 2.55 -21.61 10.92
C ARG A 91 2.65 -22.73 11.93
N ILE A 92 2.30 -23.96 11.54
CA ILE A 92 2.43 -25.15 12.41
C ILE A 92 3.89 -25.35 12.82
N LEU A 93 4.84 -25.19 11.88
CA LEU A 93 6.26 -25.35 12.15
C LEU A 93 6.83 -24.25 13.07
N VAL A 94 6.36 -23.01 12.93
CA VAL A 94 6.65 -21.95 13.93
C VAL A 94 6.13 -22.35 15.31
N ALA A 95 4.86 -22.79 15.39
CA ALA A 95 4.25 -23.23 16.65
C ALA A 95 4.93 -24.46 17.26
N SER A 96 5.54 -25.32 16.43
CA SER A 96 6.32 -26.49 16.87
C SER A 96 7.78 -26.17 17.18
N ASN A 97 8.18 -24.90 17.25
CA ASN A 97 9.56 -24.46 17.47
C ASN A 97 10.56 -24.98 16.41
N ASP A 98 10.12 -25.10 15.15
CA ASP A 98 10.94 -25.44 13.98
C ASP A 98 10.96 -24.29 12.95
N PRO A 99 11.68 -23.19 13.24
CA PRO A 99 11.76 -22.03 12.34
C PRO A 99 12.50 -22.32 11.02
N ALA A 100 13.41 -23.31 11.00
CA ALA A 100 14.11 -23.72 9.78
C ALA A 100 13.17 -24.48 8.83
N GLY A 101 12.38 -25.40 9.37
CA GLY A 101 11.33 -26.08 8.64
C GLY A 101 10.26 -25.09 8.14
N ALA A 102 9.87 -24.12 8.96
CA ALA A 102 8.93 -23.08 8.56
C ALA A 102 9.44 -22.28 7.36
N THR A 103 10.69 -21.84 7.38
CA THR A 103 11.34 -21.13 6.26
C THR A 103 11.38 -22.01 5.00
N THR A 104 11.70 -23.30 5.14
CA THR A 104 11.67 -24.27 4.03
C THR A 104 10.26 -24.42 3.44
N ALA A 105 9.21 -24.45 4.27
CA ALA A 105 7.83 -24.48 3.81
C ALA A 105 7.48 -23.22 3.00
N LEU A 106 7.92 -22.04 3.45
CA LEU A 106 7.72 -20.78 2.73
C LEU A 106 8.50 -20.70 1.42
N GLN A 107 9.71 -21.27 1.36
CA GLN A 107 10.45 -21.41 0.10
C GLN A 107 9.66 -22.23 -0.93
N ASN A 108 9.02 -23.32 -0.50
CA ASN A 108 8.17 -24.13 -1.39
C ASN A 108 6.92 -23.36 -1.85
N VAL A 109 6.32 -22.55 -0.96
CA VAL A 109 5.20 -21.65 -1.33
C VAL A 109 5.64 -20.65 -2.40
N PHE A 110 6.82 -20.05 -2.23
CA PHE A 110 7.39 -19.14 -3.21
C PHE A 110 7.68 -19.83 -4.55
N ALA A 111 8.31 -21.01 -4.52
CA ALA A 111 8.57 -21.81 -5.71
C ALA A 111 7.29 -22.24 -6.47
N ALA A 112 6.15 -22.30 -5.77
CA ALA A 112 4.83 -22.53 -6.36
C ALA A 112 4.21 -21.28 -7.00
N GLY A 113 4.94 -20.15 -7.10
CA GLY A 113 4.50 -18.93 -7.76
C GLY A 113 3.78 -17.92 -6.85
N PHE A 114 3.87 -18.08 -5.52
CA PHE A 114 3.24 -17.16 -4.60
C PHE A 114 3.99 -15.82 -4.53
N THR A 115 3.30 -14.71 -4.82
CA THR A 115 3.87 -13.35 -4.81
C THR A 115 3.35 -12.46 -3.67
N GLY A 116 2.44 -12.97 -2.83
CA GLY A 116 1.81 -12.22 -1.75
C GLY A 116 2.72 -12.03 -0.52
N VAL A 117 3.90 -11.42 -0.66
CA VAL A 117 4.88 -11.25 0.43
C VAL A 117 4.28 -10.62 1.68
N GLY A 118 3.41 -9.63 1.50
CA GLY A 118 2.69 -8.98 2.60
C GLY A 118 1.84 -9.93 3.45
N VAL A 119 1.36 -11.04 2.89
CA VAL A 119 0.64 -12.09 3.66
C VAL A 119 1.60 -12.74 4.66
N LEU A 120 2.85 -12.99 4.27
CA LEU A 120 3.83 -13.64 5.14
C LEU A 120 4.38 -12.67 6.20
N THR A 121 4.71 -11.44 5.78
CA THR A 121 5.33 -10.46 6.69
C THR A 121 4.36 -9.86 7.69
N ASN A 122 3.05 -9.88 7.41
CA ASN A 122 2.02 -9.41 8.34
C ASN A 122 1.38 -10.54 9.16
N ASP A 123 1.68 -11.80 8.86
CA ASP A 123 1.15 -12.94 9.61
C ASP A 123 1.74 -12.98 11.04
N PRO A 124 0.91 -13.08 12.10
CA PRO A 124 1.37 -12.99 13.48
C PRO A 124 2.40 -14.03 13.90
N LEU A 125 2.35 -15.24 13.34
CA LEU A 125 3.29 -16.32 13.64
C LEU A 125 4.51 -16.23 12.72
N ILE A 126 4.30 -16.10 11.41
CA ILE A 126 5.41 -16.11 10.46
C ILE A 126 6.33 -14.90 10.66
N LYS A 127 5.81 -13.72 11.01
CA LYS A 127 6.64 -12.53 11.27
C LYS A 127 7.63 -12.72 12.42
N THR A 128 7.42 -13.70 13.31
CA THR A 128 8.37 -14.01 14.40
C THR A 128 9.70 -14.59 13.88
N LEU A 129 9.74 -15.02 12.61
CA LEU A 129 10.96 -15.45 11.93
C LEU A 129 11.87 -14.28 11.53
N GLN A 130 11.38 -13.03 11.59
CA GLN A 130 12.16 -11.84 11.24
C GLN A 130 13.46 -11.75 12.04
N GLY A 131 14.54 -11.36 11.37
CA GLY A 131 15.88 -11.28 11.96
C GLY A 131 16.67 -12.59 11.85
N ARG A 132 16.02 -13.69 11.43
CA ARG A 132 16.74 -14.88 10.98
C ARG A 132 17.22 -14.66 9.55
N LYS A 133 18.51 -14.93 9.34
CA LYS A 133 19.15 -14.77 8.03
C LYS A 133 18.43 -15.49 6.89
N ASP A 134 18.03 -16.75 7.10
CA ASP A 134 17.37 -17.58 6.08
C ASP A 134 15.98 -17.05 5.68
N TYR A 135 15.21 -16.59 6.66
CA TYR A 135 13.91 -15.98 6.42
C TYR A 135 14.03 -14.59 5.78
N ASP A 136 14.94 -13.74 6.26
CA ASP A 136 15.13 -12.40 5.73
C ASP A 136 15.63 -12.44 4.27
N GLU A 137 16.53 -13.38 3.93
CA GLU A 137 16.98 -13.62 2.54
C GLU A 137 15.84 -14.11 1.64
N LEU A 138 14.96 -14.99 2.16
CA LEU A 138 13.76 -15.41 1.44
C LEU A 138 12.83 -14.23 1.18
N VAL A 139 12.45 -13.47 2.21
CA VAL A 139 11.54 -12.32 2.09
C VAL A 139 12.11 -11.29 1.11
N GLN A 140 13.41 -11.02 1.15
CA GLN A 140 14.07 -10.14 0.18
C GLN A 140 13.91 -10.65 -1.26
N THR A 141 14.18 -11.94 -1.48
CA THR A 141 14.02 -12.57 -2.81
C THR A 141 12.59 -12.49 -3.30
N MET A 142 11.62 -12.79 -2.43
CA MET A 142 10.21 -12.69 -2.77
C MET A 142 9.78 -11.25 -3.03
N SER A 143 10.31 -10.28 -2.28
CA SER A 143 10.04 -8.84 -2.42
C SER A 143 10.46 -8.33 -3.80
N VAL A 144 11.62 -8.78 -4.30
CA VAL A 144 12.08 -8.44 -5.66
C VAL A 144 11.09 -8.88 -6.73
N GLN A 145 10.49 -10.07 -6.58
CA GLN A 145 9.49 -10.56 -7.53
C GLN A 145 8.11 -9.90 -7.34
N ALA A 146 7.70 -9.66 -6.09
CA ALA A 146 6.39 -9.12 -5.77
C ALA A 146 6.26 -7.63 -6.08
N TYR A 147 7.36 -6.87 -5.95
CA TYR A 147 7.38 -5.41 -6.04
C TYR A 147 8.40 -4.93 -7.07
N PRO A 148 8.23 -5.27 -8.36
CA PRO A 148 9.24 -5.02 -9.38
C PRO A 148 9.66 -3.55 -9.50
N CYS A 149 8.74 -2.59 -9.30
CA CYS A 149 9.06 -1.17 -9.39
C CYS A 149 10.02 -0.69 -8.29
N ALA A 150 9.99 -1.32 -7.11
CA ALA A 150 10.89 -0.96 -6.01
C ALA A 150 12.34 -1.40 -6.26
N HIS A 151 12.56 -2.34 -7.18
CA HIS A 151 13.86 -3.00 -7.38
C HIS A 151 14.43 -2.88 -8.80
N GLN A 152 13.60 -2.57 -9.79
CA GLN A 152 14.05 -2.40 -11.16
C GLN A 152 14.51 -0.97 -11.42
N GLN A 153 15.58 -0.84 -12.20
CA GLN A 153 16.11 0.45 -12.61
C GLN A 153 15.06 1.27 -13.39
N GLY A 154 15.16 2.59 -13.30
CA GLY A 154 14.30 3.54 -14.01
C GLY A 154 13.14 4.07 -13.18
N PHE A 155 12.57 3.25 -12.29
CA PHE A 155 11.42 3.65 -11.46
C PHE A 155 11.75 4.71 -10.40
N GLN A 156 13.04 4.90 -10.10
CA GLN A 156 13.53 5.90 -9.14
C GLN A 156 14.09 7.15 -9.84
N ASP A 157 14.07 7.21 -11.18
CA ASP A 157 14.70 8.30 -11.95
C ASP A 157 14.11 9.68 -11.61
N PHE A 158 12.85 9.72 -11.16
CA PHE A 158 12.15 10.96 -10.82
C PHE A 158 12.10 11.24 -9.30
N ASP A 159 12.77 10.44 -8.48
CA ASP A 159 12.70 10.53 -7.00
C ASP A 159 13.27 11.83 -6.45
N PHE A 160 14.14 12.52 -7.20
CA PHE A 160 14.68 13.83 -6.80
C PHE A 160 13.58 14.89 -6.60
N TRP A 161 12.41 14.70 -7.21
CA TRP A 161 11.25 15.59 -7.10
C TRP A 161 10.30 15.23 -5.94
N ILE A 162 10.46 14.06 -5.32
CA ILE A 162 9.65 13.64 -4.16
C ILE A 162 9.87 14.59 -2.98
N GLY A 163 8.78 15.00 -2.35
CA GLY A 163 8.78 15.81 -1.14
C GLY A 163 7.61 16.79 -1.03
N GLU A 164 7.62 17.54 0.06
CA GLU A 164 6.72 18.67 0.28
C GLU A 164 7.45 19.99 -0.01
N TRP A 165 6.84 20.82 -0.84
CA TRP A 165 7.49 21.96 -1.46
C TRP A 165 6.71 23.27 -1.28
N GLU A 166 7.43 24.37 -1.08
CA GLU A 166 6.99 25.73 -1.39
C GLU A 166 7.56 26.12 -2.75
N VAL A 167 6.71 26.65 -3.63
CA VAL A 167 7.10 26.95 -5.01
C VAL A 167 7.06 28.44 -5.23
N HIS A 168 8.18 28.99 -5.68
CA HIS A 168 8.35 30.41 -5.95
C HIS A 168 8.65 30.65 -7.44
N LEU A 169 8.22 31.79 -7.96
CA LEU A 169 8.62 32.26 -9.28
C LEU A 169 10.06 32.80 -9.24
N ALA A 170 10.67 33.02 -10.41
CA ALA A 170 12.04 33.57 -10.52
C ALA A 170 12.25 34.90 -9.77
N ASN A 171 11.19 35.69 -9.58
CA ASN A 171 11.23 36.96 -8.85
C ASN A 171 11.02 36.82 -7.33
N GLY A 172 10.93 35.59 -6.81
CA GLY A 172 10.70 35.30 -5.38
C GLY A 172 9.24 35.36 -4.94
N THR A 173 8.29 35.60 -5.83
CA THR A 173 6.86 35.57 -5.51
C THR A 173 6.41 34.13 -5.24
N LEU A 174 5.67 33.90 -4.16
CA LEU A 174 5.07 32.60 -3.87
C LEU A 174 4.03 32.24 -4.94
N ALA A 175 4.26 31.14 -5.65
CA ALA A 175 3.33 30.57 -6.63
C ALA A 175 2.34 29.60 -5.97
N GLY A 176 2.77 28.86 -4.95
CA GLY A 176 1.93 27.89 -4.24
C GLY A 176 2.73 26.86 -3.46
N SER A 177 2.09 25.73 -3.16
CA SER A 177 2.75 24.57 -2.56
C SER A 177 2.40 23.29 -3.29
N ASN A 178 3.30 22.32 -3.24
CA ASN A 178 3.15 21.05 -3.92
C ASN A 178 3.58 19.90 -3.01
N ILE A 179 2.89 18.77 -3.11
CA ILE A 179 3.22 17.52 -2.41
C ILE A 179 3.40 16.44 -3.47
N ILE A 180 4.60 15.85 -3.54
CA ILE A 180 4.92 14.75 -4.45
C ILE A 180 5.27 13.52 -3.62
N GLU A 181 4.51 12.45 -3.82
CA GLU A 181 4.60 11.23 -3.02
C GLU A 181 4.74 9.98 -3.91
N PRO A 182 5.59 9.01 -3.53
CA PRO A 182 5.58 7.71 -4.15
C PRO A 182 4.34 6.93 -3.70
N VAL A 183 3.61 6.37 -4.66
CA VAL A 183 2.45 5.49 -4.45
C VAL A 183 2.69 4.13 -5.09
N GLU A 184 1.84 3.16 -4.79
CA GLU A 184 1.92 1.80 -5.36
C GLU A 184 3.31 1.17 -5.22
N ARG A 185 3.97 1.42 -4.08
CA ARG A 185 5.33 0.96 -3.76
C ARG A 185 6.37 1.38 -4.82
N GLY A 186 6.27 2.62 -5.31
CA GLY A 186 7.23 3.21 -6.25
C GLY A 186 6.92 2.93 -7.72
N CYS A 187 5.76 2.34 -8.05
CA CYS A 187 5.36 2.22 -9.46
C CYS A 187 4.84 3.54 -10.05
N ALA A 188 4.43 4.49 -9.21
CA ALA A 188 3.97 5.80 -9.64
C ALA A 188 4.26 6.86 -8.57
N LEU A 189 4.24 8.13 -8.97
CA LEU A 189 4.23 9.29 -8.10
C LEU A 189 2.91 10.03 -8.28
N THR A 190 2.33 10.51 -7.19
CA THR A 190 1.22 11.46 -7.21
C THR A 190 1.72 12.85 -6.85
N GLU A 191 1.22 13.85 -7.56
CA GLU A 191 1.46 15.27 -7.30
C GLU A 191 0.15 15.92 -6.85
N HIS A 192 0.19 16.74 -5.80
CA HIS A 192 -0.94 17.52 -5.32
C HIS A 192 -0.55 18.99 -5.17
N TRP A 193 -1.03 19.81 -6.12
CA TRP A 193 -0.75 21.23 -6.21
C TRP A 193 -1.84 22.08 -5.56
N THR A 194 -1.42 23.11 -4.83
CA THR A 194 -2.28 24.19 -4.33
C THR A 194 -1.65 25.54 -4.66
N SER A 195 -2.34 26.35 -5.46
CA SER A 195 -1.86 27.69 -5.85
C SER A 195 -2.04 28.71 -4.71
N ALA A 196 -1.09 29.65 -4.60
CA ALA A 196 -1.13 30.73 -3.61
C ALA A 196 -2.36 31.64 -3.75
N ASN A 197 -2.91 31.75 -4.97
CA ASN A 197 -4.10 32.55 -5.27
C ASN A 197 -5.40 31.73 -5.23
N GLY A 198 -5.35 30.50 -4.73
CA GLY A 198 -6.43 29.51 -4.88
C GLY A 198 -6.32 28.74 -6.19
N GLY A 199 -7.13 27.69 -6.31
CA GLY A 199 -7.02 26.71 -7.40
C GLY A 199 -6.16 25.50 -7.02
N THR A 200 -6.57 24.32 -7.48
CA THR A 200 -5.90 23.05 -7.22
C THR A 200 -5.58 22.29 -8.51
N GLY A 201 -4.65 21.35 -8.42
CA GLY A 201 -4.35 20.41 -9.50
C GLY A 201 -3.65 19.17 -8.99
N MET A 202 -3.60 18.13 -9.82
CA MET A 202 -2.87 16.92 -9.50
C MET A 202 -2.32 16.25 -10.76
N SER A 203 -1.25 15.47 -10.58
CA SER A 203 -0.80 14.52 -11.60
C SER A 203 -0.54 13.14 -11.04
N ILE A 204 -0.60 12.17 -11.95
CA ILE A 204 0.05 10.87 -11.78
C ILE A 204 1.25 10.80 -12.73
N ASN A 205 2.37 10.31 -12.23
CA ASN A 205 3.63 10.17 -12.95
C ASN A 205 4.10 8.73 -12.83
N TYR A 206 4.43 8.07 -13.94
CA TYR A 206 4.87 6.68 -13.88
C TYR A 206 5.78 6.33 -15.06
N LEU A 207 6.64 5.33 -14.88
CA LEU A 207 7.42 4.75 -15.96
C LEU A 207 6.58 3.71 -16.70
N ASP A 208 6.16 4.03 -17.92
CA ASP A 208 5.51 3.06 -18.80
C ASP A 208 6.54 2.10 -19.39
N ARG A 209 6.49 0.84 -18.96
CA ARG A 209 7.42 -0.20 -19.41
C ARG A 209 7.20 -0.66 -20.85
N ALA A 210 6.04 -0.41 -21.46
CA ALA A 210 5.81 -0.77 -22.86
C ALA A 210 6.63 0.12 -23.81
N SER A 211 6.74 1.40 -23.50
CA SER A 211 7.52 2.38 -24.27
C SER A 211 8.88 2.72 -23.66
N ASN A 212 9.10 2.34 -22.41
CA ASN A 212 10.26 2.71 -21.60
C ASN A 212 10.41 4.25 -21.45
N GLU A 213 9.28 4.93 -21.30
CA GLU A 213 9.20 6.37 -21.10
C GLU A 213 8.45 6.69 -19.81
N TRP A 214 8.92 7.71 -19.09
CA TRP A 214 8.12 8.34 -18.05
C TRP A 214 6.93 9.07 -18.66
N VAL A 215 5.79 9.01 -17.99
CA VAL A 215 4.53 9.63 -18.41
C VAL A 215 4.03 10.49 -17.27
N GLN A 216 3.60 11.71 -17.58
CA GLN A 216 2.81 12.54 -16.68
C GLN A 216 1.41 12.75 -17.25
N ILE A 217 0.40 12.55 -16.42
CA ILE A 217 -1.00 12.91 -16.70
C ILE A 217 -1.45 13.88 -15.62
N TRP A 218 -1.65 15.14 -15.99
CA TRP A 218 -2.05 16.22 -15.09
C TRP A 218 -3.44 16.74 -15.39
N ASN A 219 -4.17 17.10 -14.34
CA ASN A 219 -5.45 17.81 -14.43
C ASN A 219 -5.51 18.89 -13.35
N ALA A 220 -5.92 20.10 -13.73
CA ALA A 220 -6.17 21.20 -12.80
C ALA A 220 -7.64 21.63 -12.79
N GLU A 221 -8.06 22.22 -11.67
CA GLU A 221 -9.39 22.82 -11.46
C GLU A 221 -9.74 23.84 -12.54
N GLY A 222 -8.75 24.58 -13.03
CA GLY A 222 -8.92 25.56 -14.12
C GLY A 222 -9.14 24.95 -15.50
N GLY A 223 -9.16 23.62 -15.65
CA GLY A 223 -9.44 22.93 -16.91
C GLY A 223 -8.23 22.68 -17.80
N SER A 224 -7.00 22.93 -17.33
CA SER A 224 -5.78 22.50 -18.04
C SER A 224 -5.56 21.00 -17.84
N GLN A 225 -5.40 20.27 -18.94
CA GLN A 225 -5.09 18.85 -18.94
C GLN A 225 -3.80 18.62 -19.72
N ILE A 226 -2.79 18.00 -19.10
CA ILE A 226 -1.49 17.77 -19.75
C ILE A 226 -1.23 16.27 -19.83
N ILE A 227 -0.78 15.81 -21.00
CA ILE A 227 -0.24 14.47 -21.20
C ILE A 227 1.07 14.57 -21.94
N ILE A 228 2.15 14.22 -21.25
CA ILE A 228 3.53 14.32 -21.74
C ILE A 228 4.32 13.08 -21.38
N ARG A 229 5.32 12.77 -22.20
CA ARG A 229 6.17 11.58 -22.06
C ARG A 229 7.61 11.91 -22.35
N GLY A 230 8.53 11.13 -21.77
CA GLY A 230 9.96 11.26 -22.05
C GLY A 230 10.79 10.48 -21.05
N GLY A 231 11.86 11.07 -20.53
CA GLY A 231 12.77 10.35 -19.65
C GLY A 231 13.84 11.22 -19.03
N LEU A 232 14.67 10.57 -18.21
CA LEU A 232 15.80 11.19 -17.56
C LEU A 232 16.89 11.55 -18.58
N THR A 233 17.43 12.75 -18.44
CA THR A 233 18.58 13.29 -19.17
C THR A 233 19.66 13.72 -18.20
N ASP A 234 20.82 14.15 -18.70
CA ASP A 234 21.92 14.66 -17.85
C ASP A 234 21.49 15.87 -17.00
N ASP A 235 20.51 16.66 -17.47
CA ASP A 235 20.00 17.86 -16.79
C ASP A 235 18.75 17.59 -15.93
N GLY A 236 18.25 16.36 -15.90
CA GLY A 236 17.04 15.97 -15.19
C GLY A 236 15.94 15.41 -16.10
N MET A 237 14.70 15.41 -15.63
CA MET A 237 13.57 14.80 -16.34
C MET A 237 13.08 15.72 -17.45
N ALA A 238 12.98 15.23 -18.69
CA ALA A 238 12.46 15.98 -19.83
C ALA A 238 11.32 15.21 -20.51
N MET A 239 10.17 15.85 -20.68
CA MET A 239 8.98 15.25 -21.29
C MET A 239 8.30 16.20 -22.26
N ALA A 240 7.67 15.66 -23.30
CA ALA A 240 6.91 16.42 -24.29
C ALA A 240 5.62 15.70 -24.70
N GLY A 241 4.69 16.45 -25.27
CA GLY A 241 3.36 15.98 -25.63
C GLY A 241 2.43 17.17 -25.83
N TYR A 242 1.29 17.18 -25.14
CA TYR A 242 0.24 18.16 -25.38
C TYR A 242 -0.42 18.67 -24.10
N ILE A 243 -0.86 19.92 -24.15
CA ILE A 243 -1.80 20.52 -23.21
C ILE A 243 -3.14 20.70 -23.93
N ASN A 244 -4.24 20.38 -23.23
CA ASN A 244 -5.60 20.64 -23.64
C ASN A 244 -6.23 21.62 -22.64
N ASP A 245 -6.91 22.64 -23.16
CA ASP A 245 -7.69 23.57 -22.36
C ASP A 245 -9.19 23.26 -22.55
N VAL A 246 -9.83 22.81 -21.48
CA VAL A 246 -11.26 22.44 -21.50
C VAL A 246 -12.16 23.66 -21.72
N GLY A 247 -11.78 24.82 -21.21
CA GLY A 247 -12.60 26.03 -21.25
C GLY A 247 -12.77 26.60 -22.66
N ASN A 248 -11.73 26.52 -23.49
CA ASN A 248 -11.77 27.00 -24.88
C ASN A 248 -11.69 25.89 -25.94
N GLY A 249 -11.46 24.63 -25.54
CA GLY A 249 -11.42 23.47 -26.44
C GLY A 249 -10.16 23.41 -27.32
N THR A 250 -9.06 24.05 -26.91
CA THR A 250 -7.82 24.07 -27.69
C THR A 250 -6.82 23.02 -27.24
N THR A 251 -5.99 22.57 -28.17
CA THR A 251 -4.87 21.64 -27.94
C THR A 251 -3.60 22.25 -28.51
N ALA A 252 -2.51 22.20 -27.76
CA ALA A 252 -1.21 22.74 -28.18
C ALA A 252 -0.05 21.82 -27.79
N PRO A 253 1.05 21.78 -28.58
CA PRO A 253 2.27 21.12 -28.16
C PRO A 253 2.80 21.70 -26.85
N PHE A 254 3.23 20.82 -25.96
CA PHE A 254 3.66 21.15 -24.60
C PHE A 254 4.89 20.34 -24.23
N ARG A 255 5.80 20.95 -23.48
CA ARG A 255 6.97 20.25 -22.93
C ARG A 255 7.31 20.75 -21.54
N GLY A 256 7.91 19.87 -20.74
CA GLY A 256 8.30 20.16 -19.39
C GLY A 256 9.68 19.61 -19.05
N HIS A 257 10.40 20.38 -18.23
CA HIS A 257 11.70 20.03 -17.70
C HIS A 257 11.69 20.16 -16.18
N TRP A 258 12.20 19.13 -15.50
CA TRP A 258 12.47 19.14 -14.06
C TRP A 258 13.96 18.96 -13.82
N THR A 259 14.59 20.00 -13.30
CA THR A 259 16.04 20.05 -13.10
C THR A 259 16.34 20.11 -11.60
N PRO A 260 17.01 19.10 -11.02
CA PRO A 260 17.52 19.20 -9.66
C PRO A 260 18.65 20.25 -9.61
N LEU A 261 18.59 21.15 -8.63
CA LEU A 261 19.57 22.23 -8.46
C LEU A 261 20.58 21.91 -7.33
N PRO A 262 21.81 22.49 -7.38
CA PRO A 262 22.86 22.19 -6.40
C PRO A 262 22.52 22.49 -4.93
N ASP A 263 21.57 23.39 -4.68
CA ASP A 263 21.11 23.77 -3.34
C ASP A 263 19.97 22.89 -2.81
N GLY A 264 19.59 21.85 -3.55
CA GLY A 264 18.52 20.91 -3.22
C GLY A 264 17.13 21.36 -3.66
N GLN A 265 17.01 22.49 -4.37
CA GLN A 265 15.77 22.88 -5.04
C GLN A 265 15.53 22.03 -6.30
N VAL A 266 14.29 22.08 -6.81
CA VAL A 266 13.96 21.59 -8.15
C VAL A 266 13.37 22.73 -8.98
N ARG A 267 13.89 22.95 -10.18
CA ARG A 267 13.29 23.87 -11.15
C ARG A 267 12.34 23.08 -12.04
N GLN A 268 11.06 23.48 -12.06
CA GLN A 268 10.08 23.03 -13.06
C GLN A 268 9.91 24.13 -14.09
N TYR A 269 10.07 23.79 -15.36
CA TYR A 269 9.94 24.72 -16.46
C TYR A 269 9.10 24.12 -17.57
N PHE A 270 7.95 24.74 -17.83
CA PHE A 270 6.96 24.33 -18.82
C PHE A 270 6.88 25.33 -19.94
N GLU A 271 6.75 24.82 -21.15
CA GLU A 271 6.65 25.61 -22.36
C GLU A 271 5.52 25.08 -23.25
N GLN A 272 4.84 26.01 -23.90
CA GLN A 272 3.80 25.73 -24.88
C GLN A 272 4.22 26.28 -26.24
N SER A 273 3.82 25.60 -27.31
CA SER A 273 3.93 26.13 -28.67
C SER A 273 2.56 26.50 -29.22
N ASN A 274 2.46 27.70 -29.82
CA ASN A 274 1.24 28.22 -30.44
C ASN A 274 1.28 28.16 -31.97
N ASP A 275 2.36 27.64 -32.55
CA ASP A 275 2.61 27.61 -33.99
C ASP A 275 3.02 26.22 -34.49
N GLY A 276 2.56 25.17 -33.80
CA GLY A 276 2.78 23.77 -34.21
C GLY A 276 4.18 23.24 -33.89
N GLY A 277 4.88 23.82 -32.92
CA GLY A 277 6.19 23.38 -32.44
C GLY A 277 7.37 24.19 -32.98
N ASN A 278 7.13 25.24 -33.77
CA ASN A 278 8.20 26.05 -34.37
C ASN A 278 8.84 26.99 -33.33
N THR A 279 8.01 27.59 -32.47
CA THR A 279 8.45 28.40 -31.34
C THR A 279 7.83 27.92 -30.03
N TRP A 280 8.56 28.12 -28.94
CA TRP A 280 8.19 27.72 -27.59
C TRP A 280 8.21 28.94 -26.69
N VAL A 281 7.13 29.15 -25.94
CA VAL A 281 7.00 30.23 -24.98
C VAL A 281 6.87 29.68 -23.57
N PRO A 282 7.45 30.35 -22.55
CA PRO A 282 7.24 29.99 -21.15
C PRO A 282 5.75 29.94 -20.82
N TRP A 283 5.31 28.80 -20.29
CA TRP A 283 3.96 28.63 -19.74
C TRP A 283 3.98 28.71 -18.21
N PHE A 284 4.97 28.07 -17.58
CA PHE A 284 5.21 28.15 -16.14
C PHE A 284 6.69 27.94 -15.83
N GLU A 285 7.20 28.68 -14.85
CA GLU A 285 8.52 28.46 -14.26
C GLU A 285 8.43 28.57 -12.74
N GLY A 286 8.74 27.47 -12.05
CA GLY A 286 8.67 27.40 -10.59
C GLY A 286 9.92 26.78 -9.98
N PHE A 287 10.35 27.34 -8.85
CA PHE A 287 11.49 26.89 -8.06
C PHE A 287 10.97 26.30 -6.74
N TYR A 288 11.15 25.00 -6.59
CA TYR A 288 10.62 24.19 -5.51
C TYR A 288 11.64 24.14 -4.37
N THR A 289 11.27 24.71 -3.21
CA THR A 289 12.07 24.68 -1.98
C THR A 289 11.39 23.77 -0.95
N ARG A 290 12.13 22.85 -0.32
CA ARG A 290 11.56 21.89 0.64
C ARG A 290 11.00 22.62 1.86
N LYS A 291 9.79 22.24 2.30
CA LYS A 291 9.12 22.82 3.48
C LYS A 291 9.82 22.50 4.81
N ASN A 292 10.42 21.31 4.92
CA ASN A 292 11.11 20.87 6.13
C ASN A 292 12.54 20.43 5.76
N LYS A 293 13.54 21.11 6.32
CA LYS A 293 14.93 20.63 6.38
C LYS A 293 15.17 19.96 7.74
#